data_AF-A0A5R2NCH9-F1
#
_entry.id   AF-A0A5R2NCH9-F1
#
_cell.length_a   1.000
_cell.length_b   1.000
_cell.length_c   1.000
_cell.angle_alpha   90.00
_cell.angle_beta   90.00
_cell.angle_gamma   90.00
#
_symmetry.space_group_name_H-M   'P 1'
#
loop_
_entity.id
_entity.type
_entity.pdbx_description
1 polymer ?
#
loop_
_entity_poly.entity_id
_entity_poly.type
_entity_poly.pdbx_seq_one_letter_code
_entity_poly.pdbx_strand_id
1 'polypeptide(L)'
;MAEAADTARRSIGARRNPDSADAILEAAEAVLVEAGYAGFSIEAVARRARAGKPTIYRWWPSKAALLLEVYQRQKRVDVPDTGKLEEDLVGFL
;
A
#
# COMPACT_ATOMS: atom_id res chain seq x y z
N MET A 1 5.69 16.38 -25.72
CA MET A 1 4.71 15.96 -24.69
C MET A 1 4.70 14.44 -24.64
N ALA A 2 5.75 13.84 -24.08
CA ALA A 2 5.89 12.42 -23.79
C ALA A 2 7.25 12.21 -23.14
N GLU A 3 7.29 12.00 -21.82
CA GLU A 3 8.29 11.11 -21.19
C GLU A 3 7.86 10.82 -19.75
N ALA A 4 6.93 9.88 -19.58
CA ALA A 4 6.77 9.20 -18.30
C ALA A 4 7.91 8.19 -18.22
N ALA A 5 9.05 8.65 -17.70
CA ALA A 5 10.24 7.83 -17.53
C ALA A 5 9.90 6.58 -16.71
N ASP A 6 9.94 5.43 -17.38
CA ASP A 6 9.87 4.10 -16.77
C ASP A 6 11.16 3.86 -15.99
N THR A 7 11.21 4.39 -14.77
CA THR A 7 12.33 4.13 -13.87
C THR A 7 12.09 2.77 -13.22
N ALA A 8 12.55 1.72 -13.91
CA ALA A 8 12.54 0.36 -13.38
C ALA A 8 13.21 0.36 -11.99
N ARG A 9 12.43 0.07 -10.95
CA ARG A 9 12.88 0.11 -9.55
C ARG A 9 13.99 -0.92 -9.34
N ARG A 10 15.17 -0.46 -8.87
CA ARG A 10 16.33 -1.33 -8.62
C ARG A 10 16.05 -2.30 -7.47
N SER A 11 16.44 -3.56 -7.63
CA SER A 11 16.30 -4.58 -6.57
C SER A 11 17.39 -4.37 -5.51
N ILE A 12 17.01 -4.38 -4.23
CA ILE A 12 17.94 -4.24 -3.08
C ILE A 12 18.23 -5.59 -2.38
N GLY A 13 18.12 -6.70 -3.11
CA GLY A 13 18.33 -8.04 -2.56
C GLY A 13 17.23 -8.48 -1.59
N ALA A 14 17.62 -9.12 -0.47
CA ALA A 14 16.71 -9.67 0.55
C ALA A 14 16.00 -8.59 1.40
N ARG A 15 16.35 -7.31 1.24
CA ARG A 15 15.63 -6.20 1.88
C ARG A 15 14.36 -5.84 1.10
N ARG A 16 13.32 -5.43 1.83
CA ARG A 16 12.08 -4.93 1.23
C ARG A 16 12.38 -3.60 0.56
N ASN A 17 12.35 -3.55 -0.77
CA ASN A 17 12.43 -2.26 -1.47
C ASN A 17 11.18 -1.46 -1.07
N PRO A 18 11.32 -0.30 -0.38
CA PRO A 18 10.19 0.49 0.08
C PRO A 18 9.31 0.93 -1.10
N ASP A 19 9.90 1.39 -2.20
CA ASP A 19 9.17 1.83 -3.39
C ASP A 19 8.33 0.72 -4.02
N SER A 20 8.81 -0.53 -3.95
CA SER A 20 8.08 -1.69 -4.46
C SER A 20 6.95 -2.09 -3.52
N ALA A 21 7.17 -1.97 -2.21
CA ALA A 21 6.16 -2.25 -1.21
C ALA A 21 5.01 -1.24 -1.28
N ASP A 22 5.34 0.04 -1.40
CA ASP A 22 4.36 1.12 -1.49
C ASP A 22 3.51 1.01 -2.76
N ALA A 23 4.14 0.68 -3.90
CA ALA A 23 3.44 0.45 -5.15
C ALA A 23 2.47 -0.76 -5.07
N ILE A 24 2.84 -1.82 -4.36
CA ILE A 24 1.96 -2.99 -4.15
C ILE A 24 0.79 -2.61 -3.24
N LEU A 25 1.02 -1.84 -2.18
CA LEU A 25 -0.03 -1.40 -1.26
C LEU A 25 -1.01 -0.42 -1.92
N GLU A 26 -0.50 0.53 -2.71
CA GLU A 26 -1.33 1.47 -3.48
C GLU A 26 -2.18 0.74 -4.52
N ALA A 27 -1.58 -0.22 -5.23
CA ALA A 27 -2.32 -1.07 -6.16
C ALA A 27 -3.37 -1.94 -5.44
N ALA A 28 -3.06 -2.46 -4.26
CA ALA A 28 -4.00 -3.24 -3.46
C ALA A 28 -5.20 -2.39 -3.02
N GLU A 29 -4.95 -1.19 -2.51
CA GLU A 29 -5.99 -0.23 -2.15
C GLU A 29 -6.89 0.09 -3.34
N ALA A 30 -6.32 0.43 -4.49
CA ALA A 30 -7.11 0.75 -5.68
C ALA A 30 -7.96 -0.44 -6.16
N VAL A 31 -7.42 -1.67 -6.14
CA VAL A 31 -8.19 -2.87 -6.47
C VAL A 31 -9.33 -3.10 -5.47
N LEU A 32 -9.09 -2.86 -4.19
CA LEU A 32 -10.11 -3.02 -3.16
C LEU A 32 -11.25 -2.01 -3.34
N VAL A 33 -10.93 -0.76 -3.68
CA VAL A 33 -11.92 0.31 -3.93
C VAL A 33 -12.72 0.05 -5.22
N GLU A 34 -12.04 -0.33 -6.30
CA GLU A 34 -12.67 -0.51 -7.62
C GLU A 34 -13.50 -1.80 -7.72
N ALA A 35 -13.00 -2.91 -7.18
CA ALA A 35 -13.59 -4.24 -7.37
C ALA A 35 -14.20 -4.85 -6.09
N GLY A 36 -14.08 -4.16 -4.95
CA GLY A 36 -14.54 -4.65 -3.66
C GLY A 36 -13.77 -5.88 -3.16
N TYR A 37 -14.19 -6.39 -2.01
CA TYR A 37 -13.53 -7.55 -1.38
C TYR A 37 -13.61 -8.83 -2.23
N ALA A 38 -14.72 -9.02 -2.94
CA ALA A 38 -14.95 -10.18 -3.81
C ALA A 38 -14.01 -10.16 -5.02
N GLY A 39 -13.78 -8.99 -5.63
CA GLY A 39 -12.88 -8.82 -6.76
C GLY A 39 -11.40 -8.70 -6.37
N PHE A 40 -11.08 -8.57 -5.08
CA PHE A 40 -9.71 -8.46 -4.62
C PHE A 40 -8.96 -9.79 -4.76
N SER A 41 -7.91 -9.83 -5.56
CA SER A 41 -7.00 -10.97 -5.68
C SER A 41 -5.53 -10.53 -5.74
N ILE A 42 -4.63 -11.38 -5.24
CA ILE A 42 -3.18 -11.14 -5.34
C ILE A 42 -2.74 -10.97 -6.81
N GLU A 43 -3.45 -11.60 -7.73
CA GLU A 43 -3.18 -11.55 -9.17
C GLU A 43 -3.56 -10.19 -9.76
N ALA A 44 -4.72 -9.66 -9.37
CA ALA A 44 -5.16 -8.33 -9.76
C ALA A 44 -4.18 -7.26 -9.23
N VAL A 45 -3.75 -7.39 -7.97
CA VAL A 45 -2.76 -6.50 -7.36
C VAL A 45 -1.40 -6.61 -8.07
N ALA A 46 -0.89 -7.82 -8.28
CA ALA A 46 0.38 -8.06 -8.98
C ALA A 46 0.41 -7.39 -10.36
N ARG A 47 -0.66 -7.59 -11.14
CA ARG A 47 -0.82 -6.99 -12.46
C ARG A 47 -0.82 -5.46 -12.39
N ARG A 48 -1.55 -4.87 -11.45
CA ARG A 48 -1.64 -3.41 -11.30
C ARG A 48 -0.34 -2.79 -10.80
N ALA A 49 0.31 -3.41 -9.83
CA ALA A 49 1.58 -2.97 -9.25
C ALA A 49 2.80 -3.19 -10.17
N ARG A 50 2.62 -3.91 -11.29
CA ARG A 50 3.71 -4.45 -12.12
C ARG A 50 4.73 -5.23 -11.28
N ALA A 51 4.23 -6.00 -10.30
CA ALA A 51 5.03 -6.79 -9.37
C ALA A 51 4.81 -8.28 -9.60
N GLY A 52 5.86 -9.09 -9.45
CA GLY A 52 5.72 -10.55 -9.50
C GLY A 52 5.00 -11.08 -8.26
N LYS A 53 4.10 -12.07 -8.45
CA LYS A 53 3.43 -12.78 -7.33
C LYS A 53 4.41 -13.29 -6.26
N PRO A 54 5.59 -13.87 -6.60
CA PRO A 54 6.55 -14.29 -5.57
C PRO A 54 7.05 -13.14 -4.69
N THR A 55 7.15 -11.93 -5.24
CA THR A 55 7.52 -10.74 -4.47
C THR A 55 6.43 -10.32 -3.51
N ILE A 56 5.15 -10.45 -3.88
CA ILE A 56 4.04 -10.21 -2.96
C ILE A 56 4.03 -11.28 -1.86
N TYR A 57 4.05 -12.57 -2.22
CA TYR A 57 4.00 -13.65 -1.24
C TYR A 57 5.18 -13.68 -0.26
N ARG A 58 6.36 -13.21 -0.68
CA ARG A 58 7.53 -13.09 0.20
C ARG A 58 7.28 -12.16 1.39
N TRP A 59 6.50 -11.10 1.22
CA TRP A 59 6.24 -10.09 2.25
C TRP A 59 4.84 -10.22 2.87
N TRP A 60 3.86 -10.67 2.09
CA TRP A 60 2.49 -10.90 2.50
C TRP A 60 2.08 -12.34 2.19
N PRO A 61 2.17 -13.26 3.15
CA PRO A 61 1.96 -14.69 2.90
C PRO A 61 0.51 -15.03 2.52
N SER A 62 -0.43 -14.11 2.71
CA SER A 62 -1.85 -14.33 2.37
C SER A 62 -2.53 -13.05 1.87
N LYS A 63 -3.68 -13.21 1.18
CA LYS A 63 -4.59 -12.10 0.82
C LYS A 63 -4.97 -11.27 2.05
N ALA A 64 -5.22 -11.93 3.18
CA ALA A 64 -5.58 -11.26 4.43
C ALA A 64 -4.42 -10.43 5.00
N ALA A 65 -3.18 -10.92 4.92
CA ALA A 65 -2.00 -10.17 5.37
C ALA A 65 -1.81 -8.87 4.57
N LEU A 66 -2.02 -8.92 3.25
CA LEU A 66 -1.96 -7.73 2.40
C LEU A 66 -3.08 -6.74 2.72
N LEU A 67 -4.31 -7.23 2.88
CA LEU A 67 -5.45 -6.39 3.27
C LEU A 67 -5.27 -5.75 4.64
N LEU A 68 -4.67 -6.48 5.59
CA LEU A 68 -4.36 -5.93 6.92
C LEU A 68 -3.37 -4.78 6.84
N GLU A 69 -2.31 -4.88 6.04
CA GLU A 69 -1.40 -3.74 5.84
C GLU A 69 -2.08 -2.56 5.14
N VAL A 70 -2.95 -2.81 4.14
CA VAL A 70 -3.76 -1.74 3.52
C VAL A 70 -4.64 -1.06 4.57
N TYR A 71 -5.32 -1.83 5.42
CA TYR A 71 -6.14 -1.31 6.51
C TYR A 71 -5.31 -0.50 7.52
N GLN A 72 -4.15 -1.01 7.93
CA GLN A 72 -3.24 -0.29 8.83
C GLN A 72 -2.76 1.03 8.23
N ARG A 73 -2.46 1.05 6.92
CA ARG A 73 -2.07 2.26 6.20
C ARG A 73 -3.20 3.30 6.18
N GLN A 74 -4.44 2.88 5.94
CA GLN A 74 -5.60 3.78 5.98
C GLN A 74 -5.92 4.29 7.39
N LYS A 75 -5.66 3.48 8.42
CA LYS A 75 -5.89 3.83 9.83
C LYS A 75 -4.78 4.63 10.47
N ARG A 76 -3.70 4.94 9.75
CA ARG A 76 -2.74 5.95 10.19
C ARG A 76 -3.44 7.31 10.13
N VAL A 77 -3.98 7.71 11.28
CA VAL A 77 -4.46 9.07 11.50
C VAL A 77 -3.28 9.86 12.05
N ASP A 78 -2.93 10.95 11.39
CA ASP A 78 -2.01 11.93 11.96
C ASP A 78 -2.75 12.62 13.10
N VAL A 79 -2.41 12.24 14.34
CA VAL A 79 -2.93 12.91 15.53
C VAL A 79 -2.10 14.18 15.71
N PRO A 80 -2.72 15.38 15.63
CA PRO A 80 -2.01 16.61 15.96
C PRO A 80 -1.52 16.54 17.41
N ASP A 81 -0.27 16.95 17.63
CA ASP A 81 0.31 17.13 18.96
C ASP A 81 0.78 18.58 19.06
N THR A 82 -0.19 19.48 19.24
CA THR A 82 0.01 20.92 19.38
C THR A 82 0.35 21.32 20.82
N GLY A 83 0.39 20.36 21.75
CA GLY A 83 0.63 20.57 23.17
C GLY A 83 -0.61 21.04 23.94
N LYS A 84 -1.78 21.08 23.27
CA LYS A 84 -3.07 21.42 23.86
C LYS A 84 -4.09 20.36 23.46
N LEU A 85 -4.48 19.55 24.43
CA LEU A 85 -5.43 18.46 24.25
C LEU A 85 -6.73 18.89 23.57
N GLU A 86 -7.25 20.10 23.87
CA GLU A 86 -8.47 20.60 23.24
C GLU A 86 -8.28 20.88 21.74
N GLU A 87 -7.16 21.50 21.34
CA GLU A 87 -6.85 21.78 19.93
C GLU A 87 -6.56 20.48 19.17
N ASP A 88 -5.89 19.52 19.82
CA ASP A 88 -5.60 18.21 19.26
C ASP A 88 -6.86 17.35 19.08
N LEU A 89 -7.79 17.41 20.03
CA LEU A 89 -9.09 16.72 19.95
C LEU A 89 -9.99 17.33 18.87
N VAL A 90 -10.01 18.66 18.74
CA VAL A 90 -10.75 19.35 17.67
C VAL A 90 -10.12 19.06 16.30
N GLY A 91 -8.80 18.96 16.20
CA GLY A 91 -8.12 18.58 14.95
C GLY A 91 -8.31 17.10 14.56
N PHE A 92 -8.68 16.24 15.51
CA PHE A 92 -8.90 14.81 15.30
C PHE A 92 -10.35 14.44 14.92
N LEU A 93 -11.35 15.26 15.29
CA LEU A 93 -12.78 15.03 15.07
C LEU A 93 -13.32 15.67 13.78
#